data_AF-A0A286MNJ1-F1
#
_entry.id   AF-A0A286MNJ1-F1
#
_cell.length_a   1.000
_cell.length_b   1.000
_cell.length_c   1.000
_cell.angle_alpha   90.00
_cell.angle_beta   90.00
_cell.angle_gamma   90.00
#
_symmetry.space_group_name_H-M   'P 1'
#
loop_
_entity.id
_entity.type
_entity.pdbx_description
1 polymer ?
#
loop_
_entity_poly.entity_id
_entity_poly.type
_entity_poly.pdbx_seq_one_letter_code
_entity_poly.pdbx_strand_id
1 'polypeptide(L)'
;DSCRAGFETNITAYIEGAKVKLECRHYGNDSIAHTIEGVTNSTGTYSIQLENDHESEICEVILVSSPIVDCCEIDNDRNRARVTLTNNSGIDSPIRYANS
;
A
#
# COMPACT_ATOMS: atom_id res chain seq x y z
N ASP A 1 -6.84 -11.05 -7.17
CA ASP A 1 -6.21 -11.79 -8.30
C ASP A 1 -7.09 -12.96 -8.72
N SER A 2 -8.22 -12.69 -9.39
CA SER A 2 -9.23 -13.72 -9.74
C SER A 2 -8.67 -14.83 -10.65
N CYS A 3 -7.63 -14.51 -11.42
CA CYS A 3 -6.97 -15.41 -12.37
C CYS A 3 -5.67 -16.03 -11.83
N ARG A 4 -5.20 -15.63 -10.63
CA ARG A 4 -3.85 -15.91 -10.12
C ARG A 4 -2.74 -15.49 -11.11
N ALA A 5 -2.95 -14.37 -11.80
CA ALA A 5 -2.16 -13.93 -12.94
C ALA A 5 -0.90 -13.15 -12.55
N GLY A 6 -0.82 -12.57 -11.35
CA GLY A 6 0.29 -11.68 -11.02
C GLY A 6 -0.10 -10.21 -10.82
N PHE A 7 -1.19 -9.77 -11.46
CA PHE A 7 -1.53 -8.37 -11.70
C PHE A 7 -3.05 -8.18 -11.91
N GLU A 8 -3.52 -6.93 -11.98
CA GLU A 8 -4.93 -6.62 -12.24
C GLU A 8 -5.37 -6.99 -13.66
N THR A 9 -6.54 -7.62 -13.79
CA THR A 9 -7.17 -7.96 -15.06
C THR A 9 -8.57 -7.35 -15.14
N ASN A 10 -9.22 -7.42 -16.30
CA ASN A 10 -10.58 -6.93 -16.48
C ASN A 10 -11.65 -7.63 -15.61
N ILE A 11 -11.33 -8.78 -15.01
CA ILE A 11 -12.22 -9.50 -14.08
C ILE A 11 -11.75 -9.42 -12.61
N THR A 12 -10.77 -8.56 -12.30
CA THR A 12 -10.40 -8.28 -10.92
C THR A 12 -11.61 -7.70 -10.19
N ALA A 13 -11.96 -8.31 -9.05
CA ALA A 13 -12.94 -7.76 -8.12
C ALA A 13 -12.21 -6.98 -7.03
N TYR A 14 -12.56 -5.71 -6.86
CA TYR A 14 -12.07 -4.85 -5.78
C TYR A 14 -12.70 -5.26 -4.45
N ILE A 15 -11.91 -5.22 -3.37
CA ILE A 15 -12.30 -5.75 -2.06
C ILE A 15 -12.53 -4.60 -1.09
N GLU A 16 -13.76 -4.43 -0.61
CA GLU A 16 -14.07 -3.58 0.54
C GLU A 16 -13.64 -4.26 1.84
N GLY A 17 -13.08 -3.49 2.79
CA GLY A 17 -12.69 -3.96 4.11
C GLY A 17 -11.34 -4.69 4.17
N ALA A 18 -10.57 -4.72 3.07
CA ALA A 18 -9.19 -5.19 3.09
C ALA A 18 -8.33 -4.26 3.95
N LYS A 19 -7.51 -4.84 4.82
CA LYS A 19 -6.59 -4.08 5.67
C LYS A 19 -5.24 -3.99 4.99
N VAL A 20 -4.70 -2.79 4.96
CA VAL A 20 -3.35 -2.48 4.51
C VAL A 20 -2.60 -1.73 5.61
N LYS A 21 -1.28 -1.69 5.54
CA LYS A 21 -0.47 -0.81 6.38
C LYS A 21 0.57 -0.08 5.54
N LEU A 22 0.72 1.21 5.76
CA LEU A 22 1.89 1.97 5.34
C LEU A 22 2.99 1.74 6.38
N GLU A 23 4.14 1.25 5.93
CA GLU A 23 5.34 1.08 6.75
C GLU A 23 6.48 1.86 6.12
N CYS A 24 7.01 2.84 6.87
CA CYS A 24 8.17 3.62 6.46
C CYS A 24 9.36 3.25 7.34
N ARG A 25 10.49 2.93 6.70
CA ARG A 25 11.73 2.54 7.35
C ARG A 25 12.85 3.50 6.99
N HIS A 26 13.68 3.88 7.96
CA HIS A 26 14.83 4.74 7.69
C HIS A 26 15.81 4.05 6.75
N TYR A 27 16.21 4.74 5.68
CA TYR A 27 17.08 4.19 4.64
C TYR A 27 18.41 3.63 5.18
N GLY A 28 18.99 4.24 6.21
CA GLY A 28 20.32 3.90 6.70
C GLY A 28 20.40 2.72 7.69
N ASN A 29 19.32 2.40 8.41
CA ASN A 29 19.36 1.40 9.47
C ASN A 29 18.14 0.45 9.49
N ASP A 30 17.22 0.60 8.53
CA ASP A 30 16.01 -0.20 8.38
C ASP A 30 15.05 -0.16 9.60
N SER A 31 15.26 0.76 10.54
CA SER A 31 14.35 0.92 11.68
C SER A 31 13.03 1.52 11.24
N ILE A 32 11.93 1.01 11.81
CA ILE A 32 10.58 1.48 11.51
C ILE A 32 10.42 2.90 12.07
N ALA A 33 10.18 3.86 11.17
CA ALA A 33 9.89 5.25 11.49
C ALA A 33 8.37 5.45 11.71
N HIS A 34 7.56 4.89 10.82
CA HIS A 34 6.11 5.04 10.84
C HIS A 34 5.40 3.73 10.50
N THR A 35 4.24 3.51 11.13
CA THR A 35 3.30 2.45 10.78
C THR A 35 1.88 2.99 10.90
N ILE A 36 1.14 3.02 9.80
CA ILE A 36 -0.24 3.52 9.76
C ILE A 36 -1.12 2.48 9.06
N GLU A 37 -2.20 2.06 9.70
CA GLU A 37 -3.17 1.14 9.11
C GLU A 37 -4.17 1.88 8.22
N GLY A 38 -4.62 1.20 7.16
CA GLY A 38 -5.67 1.64 6.27
C GLY A 38 -6.67 0.51 6.01
N VAL A 39 -7.89 0.89 5.67
CA VAL A 39 -8.95 -0.06 5.29
C VAL A 39 -9.55 0.41 3.97
N THR A 40 -9.74 -0.51 3.04
CA THR A 40 -10.37 -0.20 1.76
C THR A 40 -11.87 0.06 1.93
N ASN A 41 -12.39 1.05 1.20
CA ASN A 41 -13.81 1.36 1.13
C ASN A 41 -14.54 0.47 0.10
N SER A 42 -15.82 0.76 -0.16
CA SER A 42 -16.68 0.05 -1.12
C SER A 42 -16.16 -0.03 -2.56
N THR A 43 -15.17 0.79 -2.93
CA THR A 43 -14.52 0.77 -4.25
C THR A 43 -13.19 0.02 -4.25
N GLY A 44 -12.79 -0.57 -3.11
CA GLY A 44 -11.47 -1.19 -2.91
C GLY A 44 -10.33 -0.20 -2.75
N THR A 45 -10.62 1.09 -2.56
CA THR A 45 -9.61 2.13 -2.40
C THR A 45 -9.40 2.47 -0.93
N TYR A 46 -8.16 2.78 -0.55
CA TYR A 46 -7.81 3.28 0.78
C TYR A 46 -7.15 4.65 0.65
N SER A 47 -7.18 5.43 1.73
CA SER A 47 -6.45 6.69 1.85
C SER A 47 -5.76 6.73 3.19
N ILE A 48 -4.46 6.97 3.18
CA ILE A 48 -3.63 7.09 4.38
C ILE A 48 -3.04 8.48 4.37
N GLN A 49 -3.27 9.23 5.44
CA GLN A 49 -2.70 10.55 5.64
C GLN A 49 -1.44 10.43 6.49
N LEU A 50 -0.37 11.07 6.04
CA LEU A 50 0.90 11.16 6.75
C LEU A 50 1.38 12.62 6.65
N GLU A 51 1.77 13.19 7.79
CA GLU A 51 2.27 14.56 7.87
C GLU A 51 3.79 14.60 7.76
N ASN A 52 4.31 15.72 7.25
CA ASN A 52 5.72 16.01 7.04
C ASN A 52 6.32 15.32 5.80
N ASP A 53 7.59 15.64 5.53
CA ASP A 53 8.35 15.08 4.42
C ASP A 53 9.10 13.83 4.86
N HIS A 54 9.08 12.80 4.01
CA HIS A 54 9.69 11.48 4.31
C HIS A 54 10.86 11.15 3.37
N GLU A 55 11.69 12.14 3.02
CA GLU A 55 12.84 11.97 2.12
C GLU A 55 13.86 10.91 2.57
N SER A 56 14.05 10.74 3.88
CA SER A 56 15.05 9.81 4.44
C SER A 56 14.51 8.40 4.70
N GLU A 57 13.33 8.09 4.15
CA GLU A 57 12.59 6.87 4.44
C GLU A 57 12.23 6.08 3.17
N ILE A 58 12.23 4.76 3.29
CA ILE A 58 11.64 3.85 2.32
C ILE A 58 10.25 3.50 2.83
N CYS A 59 9.22 3.97 2.13
CA CYS A 59 7.83 3.71 2.46
C CYS A 59 7.21 2.67 1.52
N GLU A 60 6.52 1.70 2.10
CA GLU A 60 5.81 0.65 1.38
C GLU A 60 4.40 0.49 1.96
N VAL A 61 3.41 0.32 1.09
CA VAL A 61 2.09 -0.15 1.50
C VAL A 61 2.06 -1.66 1.41
N ILE A 62 1.64 -2.32 2.48
CA ILE A 62 1.67 -3.78 2.64
C ILE A 62 0.25 -4.28 2.88
N LEU A 63 -0.18 -5.30 2.14
CA LEU A 63 -1.44 -6.00 2.40
C LEU A 63 -1.33 -6.79 3.71
N VAL A 64 -2.27 -6.54 4.63
CA VAL A 64 -2.31 -7.18 5.96
C VAL A 64 -3.31 -8.32 5.99
N SER A 65 -4.53 -8.10 5.47
CA SER A 65 -5.57 -9.12 5.47
C SER A 65 -6.72 -8.79 4.52
N SER A 66 -7.42 -9.81 4.05
CA SER A 66 -8.68 -9.69 3.31
C SER A 66 -9.85 -10.17 4.17
N PRO A 67 -11.03 -9.52 4.11
CA PRO A 67 -12.24 -9.97 4.79
C PRO A 67 -12.95 -11.10 4.05
N ILE A 68 -12.57 -11.39 2.80
CA ILE A 68 -13.18 -12.46 1.99
C ILE A 68 -12.46 -13.77 2.28
N VAL A 69 -13.16 -14.74 2.87
CA VAL A 69 -12.59 -16.05 3.27
C VAL A 69 -11.97 -16.79 2.09
N ASP A 70 -12.64 -16.82 0.93
CA ASP A 70 -12.13 -17.50 -0.27
C ASP A 70 -11.10 -16.67 -1.05
N CYS A 71 -10.74 -15.48 -0.57
CA CYS A 71 -9.75 -14.59 -1.17
C CYS A 71 -8.87 -13.94 -0.08
N CYS A 72 -8.32 -14.78 0.82
CA CYS A 72 -7.46 -14.34 1.93
C CYS A 72 -6.00 -14.82 1.84
N GLU A 73 -5.64 -15.54 0.78
CA GLU A 73 -4.24 -15.92 0.51
C GLU A 73 -3.43 -14.66 0.16
N ILE A 74 -2.35 -14.42 0.91
CA ILE A 74 -1.42 -13.31 0.68
C ILE A 74 -0.15 -13.86 0.05
N ASP A 75 0.17 -13.39 -1.15
CA ASP A 75 1.44 -13.66 -1.81
C ASP A 75 2.52 -12.70 -1.28
N ASN A 76 3.43 -13.20 -0.43
CA ASN A 76 4.44 -12.39 0.23
C ASN A 76 5.46 -11.76 -0.72
N ASP A 77 5.61 -12.27 -1.94
CA ASP A 77 6.51 -11.69 -2.94
C ASP A 77 5.87 -10.51 -3.68
N ARG A 78 4.53 -10.35 -3.56
CA ARG A 78 3.74 -9.32 -4.26
C ARG A 78 2.84 -8.49 -3.34
N ASN A 79 2.91 -8.66 -2.02
CA ASN A 79 2.02 -7.98 -1.09
C ASN A 79 2.45 -6.56 -0.72
N ARG A 80 3.46 -5.99 -1.40
CA ARG A 80 4.04 -4.69 -1.07
C ARG A 80 4.14 -3.80 -2.30
N ALA A 81 3.79 -2.53 -2.13
CA ALA A 81 3.94 -1.50 -3.13
C ALA A 81 4.73 -0.32 -2.56
N ARG A 82 5.89 -0.02 -3.14
CA ARG A 82 6.73 1.12 -2.74
C ARG A 82 6.08 2.44 -3.16
N VAL A 83 6.12 3.43 -2.28
CA VAL A 83 5.59 4.77 -2.52
C VAL A 83 6.60 5.84 -2.07
N THR A 84 6.85 6.83 -2.92
CA THR A 84 7.77 7.95 -2.62
C THR A 84 7.00 9.09 -1.95
N LEU A 85 7.24 9.32 -0.66
CA LEU A 85 6.53 10.31 0.17
C LEU A 85 7.35 11.57 0.47
N THR A 86 8.24 11.95 -0.47
CA THR A 86 8.94 13.24 -0.40
C THR A 86 8.40 14.24 -1.42
N ASN A 87 8.40 15.50 -1.02
CA ASN A 87 8.13 16.68 -1.83
C ASN A 87 9.33 17.01 -2.74
N ASN A 88 10.53 16.49 -2.44
CA ASN A 88 11.72 16.63 -3.28
C ASN A 88 11.74 15.62 -4.45
N SER A 89 10.61 15.49 -5.16
CA SER A 89 10.42 14.53 -6.25
C SER A 89 10.00 15.17 -7.57
N GLY A 90 9.85 16.50 -7.61
CA GLY A 90 9.34 17.22 -8.79
C GLY A 90 7.85 16.99 -9.08
N ILE A 91 7.11 16.33 -8.16
CA ILE A 91 5.68 16.10 -8.26
C ILE A 91 4.95 17.13 -7.38
N ASP A 92 4.17 18.00 -8.02
CA ASP A 92 3.44 19.11 -7.37
C ASP A 92 2.26 18.68 -6.49
N SER A 93 1.64 17.54 -6.81
CA SER A 93 0.54 16.99 -6.02
C SER A 93 1.05 16.42 -4.69
N PRO A 94 0.33 16.57 -3.57
CA PRO A 94 0.63 15.87 -2.32
C PRO A 94 0.13 14.41 -2.32
N ILE A 95 -0.67 14.01 -3.32
CA ILE A 95 -1.23 12.66 -3.41
C ILE A 95 -0.23 11.74 -4.11
N ARG A 96 -0.03 10.56 -3.55
CA ARG A 96 0.81 9.50 -4.11
C ARG A 96 -0.02 8.24 -4.25
N TYR A 97 0.10 7.59 -5.40
CA TYR A 97 -0.62 6.35 -5.71
C TYR A 97 0.37 5.19 -5.60
N ALA A 98 0.02 4.19 -4.80
CA ALA A 98 0.73 2.92 -4.78
C ALA A 98 0.15 2.00 -5.88
N ASN A 99 0.97 1.07 -6.37
CA ASN A 99 0.47 0.01 -7.23
C ASN A 99 -0.50 -0.90 -6.46
N SER A 100 -1.48 -1.42 -7.19
CA SER A 100 -2.46 -2.42 -6.76
C SER A 100 -1.93 -3.84 -6.87
#